data_AF-A0A9W9PL26-F1
#
_entry.id   AF-A0A9W9PL26-F1
#
_cell.length_a   1.000
_cell.length_b   1.000
_cell.length_c   1.000
_cell.angle_alpha   90.00
_cell.angle_beta   90.00
_cell.angle_gamma   90.00
#
_symmetry.space_group_name_H-M   'P 1'
#
loop_
_entity.id
_entity.type
_entity.pdbx_description
1 polymer ?
#
loop_
_entity_poly.entity_id
_entity_poly.type
_entity_poly.pdbx_seq_one_letter_code
_entity_poly.pdbx_strand_id
1 'polypeptide(L)'
;MAKRTLDAFFKPAVEAASKKLKTEPDTPPEPTGPPDTHASYPTPIPQLPSHITVSLEHGTPAREGRRITDQPDLDLLYFQPYITRTTANELFKFLRRDLPFYRVQYNIKRGGVETSINTPRYTTVFGVDETATFIPRPEVNFKDDYEDDGGEDPETLALVNATSNTPISPSKYQYTPRPIPKCLDGLRRLVESATSSKYNFCLVNYYASGNDSIAFHSDDERFLGSSPCIASLSLGGEREFVMKHKPPSNGTQTPGQSHVTQKGAGRPAGQLKMPLASGDMVIMRGSTQANWLHSIPKRKAGGGGGIQGRINITFRRAVVPAGTNNYYNYNVGCGRVWRWDEGVGEMVEQRDKEEEKDKKEGKEGDKEGDKEEDKEENEGEDEGENEGVDKEEERVEEIKDTTYMSLLKAGGVKTTSHGH
;
A
#
# COMPACT_ATOMS: atom_id res chain seq x y z
N MET A 1 -54.74 -53.55 25.84
CA MET A 1 -55.15 -52.63 24.75
C MET A 1 -54.29 -51.37 24.89
N ALA A 2 -53.03 -51.46 24.48
CA ALA A 2 -52.46 -50.96 23.21
C ALA A 2 -51.87 -49.54 23.36
N LYS A 3 -50.55 -49.48 23.22
CA LYS A 3 -49.63 -48.36 23.48
C LYS A 3 -49.89 -47.20 22.50
N ARG A 4 -49.84 -45.97 23.02
CA ARG A 4 -49.66 -44.74 22.22
C ARG A 4 -48.25 -44.73 21.62
N THR A 5 -48.11 -44.71 20.31
CA THR A 5 -46.82 -44.50 19.62
C THR A 5 -46.68 -43.09 19.08
N LEU A 6 -45.44 -42.62 19.16
CA LEU A 6 -44.87 -41.29 18.97
C LEU A 6 -44.73 -40.87 17.49
N ASP A 7 -45.63 -41.30 16.61
CA ASP A 7 -45.45 -41.15 15.15
C ASP A 7 -46.21 -39.99 14.49
N ALA A 8 -46.83 -39.10 15.28
CA ALA A 8 -47.60 -37.97 14.76
C ALA A 8 -46.79 -36.67 14.55
N PHE A 9 -45.51 -36.63 14.93
CA PHE A 9 -44.71 -35.39 14.92
C PHE A 9 -43.74 -35.22 13.75
N PHE A 10 -43.60 -36.21 12.86
CA PHE A 10 -42.73 -36.12 11.68
C PHE A 10 -43.49 -36.48 10.41
N LYS A 11 -44.25 -35.53 9.87
CA LYS A 11 -44.60 -35.52 8.44
C LYS A 11 -44.17 -34.18 7.82
N PRO A 12 -43.50 -34.19 6.65
CA PRO A 12 -43.06 -32.97 6.00
C PRO A 12 -44.26 -32.25 5.38
N ALA A 13 -44.34 -30.93 5.57
CA ALA A 13 -45.26 -30.10 4.82
C ALA A 13 -44.82 -30.05 3.34
N VAL A 14 -45.81 -30.24 2.48
CA VAL A 14 -45.73 -30.29 1.01
C VAL A 14 -45.21 -28.97 0.43
N GLU A 15 -44.40 -29.07 -0.62
CA GLU A 15 -43.82 -27.96 -1.40
C GLU A 15 -44.88 -26.89 -1.75
N ALA A 16 -44.77 -25.73 -1.13
CA ALA A 16 -45.41 -24.52 -1.63
C ALA A 16 -44.55 -23.95 -2.75
N ALA A 17 -45.10 -23.89 -3.95
CA ALA A 17 -44.48 -23.28 -5.12
C ALA A 17 -43.91 -21.89 -4.80
N SER A 18 -42.60 -21.73 -5.00
CA SER A 18 -41.88 -20.47 -4.82
C SER A 18 -42.47 -19.37 -5.70
N LYS A 19 -43.27 -18.48 -5.11
CA LYS A 19 -43.52 -17.16 -5.68
C LYS A 19 -42.18 -16.44 -5.74
N LYS A 20 -41.64 -16.24 -6.94
CA LYS A 20 -40.56 -15.30 -7.23
C LYS A 20 -40.90 -13.97 -6.55
N LEU A 21 -40.19 -13.63 -5.47
CA LEU A 21 -40.18 -12.28 -4.96
C LEU A 21 -39.63 -11.39 -6.08
N LYS A 22 -40.42 -10.41 -6.48
CA LYS A 22 -39.98 -9.31 -7.33
C LYS A 22 -38.90 -8.57 -6.54
N THR A 23 -37.66 -8.62 -7.01
CA THR A 23 -36.57 -7.80 -6.46
C THR A 23 -36.93 -6.35 -6.77
N GLU A 24 -37.23 -5.58 -5.72
CA GLU A 24 -37.31 -4.12 -5.78
C GLU A 24 -35.96 -3.57 -6.29
N PRO A 25 -35.95 -2.45 -7.03
CA PRO A 25 -34.71 -1.87 -7.53
C PRO A 25 -33.77 -1.51 -6.37
N ASP A 26 -32.52 -1.94 -6.52
CA ASP A 26 -31.39 -1.76 -5.62
C ASP A 26 -31.31 -0.30 -5.13
N THR A 27 -31.75 -0.07 -3.89
CA THR A 27 -31.51 1.23 -3.25
C THR A 27 -30.00 1.35 -3.08
N PRO A 28 -29.34 2.41 -3.60
CA PRO A 28 -27.90 2.56 -3.42
C PRO A 28 -27.58 2.47 -1.93
N PRO A 29 -26.63 1.61 -1.53
CA PRO A 29 -26.35 1.43 -0.12
C PRO A 29 -25.88 2.77 0.45
N GLU A 30 -26.60 3.27 1.45
CA GLU A 30 -26.33 4.60 1.98
C GLU A 30 -24.92 4.67 2.57
N PRO A 31 -24.13 5.70 2.21
CA PRO A 31 -22.85 5.94 2.84
C PRO A 31 -23.05 6.20 4.33
N THR A 32 -22.13 5.75 5.18
CA THR A 32 -22.21 5.96 6.64
C THR A 32 -21.93 7.41 7.07
N GLY A 33 -21.58 8.29 6.13
CA GLY A 33 -21.28 9.69 6.37
C GLY A 33 -20.68 10.37 5.13
N PRO A 34 -20.29 11.66 5.24
CA PRO A 34 -19.61 12.35 4.15
C PRO A 34 -18.24 11.70 3.83
N PRO A 35 -17.76 11.82 2.58
CA PRO A 35 -16.40 11.40 2.23
C PRO A 35 -15.34 12.05 3.12
N ASP A 36 -14.26 11.34 3.42
CA ASP A 36 -13.10 11.96 4.06
C ASP A 36 -12.42 12.92 3.08
N THR A 37 -12.20 14.14 3.54
CA THR A 37 -11.46 15.19 2.85
C THR A 37 -10.19 15.52 3.62
N HIS A 38 -9.10 15.76 2.91
CA HIS A 38 -7.85 16.26 3.47
C HIS A 38 -7.01 16.82 2.33
N ALA A 39 -6.27 17.90 2.56
CA ALA A 39 -5.48 18.58 1.52
C ALA A 39 -4.45 17.66 0.82
N SER A 40 -3.99 16.60 1.50
CA SER A 40 -3.07 15.62 0.92
C SER A 40 -3.72 14.46 0.16
N TYR A 41 -5.05 14.38 0.11
CA TYR A 41 -5.77 13.46 -0.76
C TYR A 41 -5.98 14.10 -2.14
N PRO A 42 -5.72 13.37 -3.25
CA PRO A 42 -5.97 13.91 -4.58
C PRO A 42 -7.47 14.11 -4.88
N THR A 43 -8.34 13.31 -4.26
CA THR A 43 -9.80 13.44 -4.30
C THR A 43 -10.40 13.00 -2.97
N PRO A 44 -11.59 13.46 -2.59
CA PRO A 44 -12.30 12.95 -1.41
C PRO A 44 -12.49 11.43 -1.48
N ILE A 45 -12.34 10.74 -0.34
CA ILE A 45 -12.42 9.28 -0.24
C ILE A 45 -13.74 8.91 0.45
N PRO A 46 -14.69 8.26 -0.24
CA PRO A 46 -15.96 7.84 0.36
C PRO A 46 -15.80 6.97 1.62
N GLN A 47 -16.81 7.02 2.48
CA GLN A 47 -16.95 6.05 3.57
C GLN A 47 -17.39 4.69 3.06
N LEU A 48 -17.12 3.63 3.83
CA LEU A 48 -17.71 2.33 3.56
C LEU A 48 -19.24 2.42 3.63
N PRO A 49 -19.98 1.80 2.70
CA PRO A 49 -21.42 1.65 2.82
C PRO A 49 -21.80 0.89 4.09
N SER A 50 -22.94 1.24 4.69
CA SER A 50 -23.38 0.73 6.00
C SER A 50 -23.38 -0.80 6.10
N HIS A 51 -23.84 -1.49 5.06
CA HIS A 51 -23.88 -2.96 5.03
C HIS A 51 -22.47 -3.60 5.07
N ILE A 52 -21.44 -2.96 4.50
CA ILE A 52 -20.06 -3.44 4.58
C ILE A 52 -19.55 -3.23 6.01
N THR A 53 -19.75 -2.04 6.57
CA THR A 53 -19.35 -1.70 7.94
C THR A 53 -19.93 -2.67 8.96
N VAL A 54 -21.25 -2.86 8.96
CA VAL A 54 -21.97 -3.78 9.86
C VAL A 54 -21.47 -5.23 9.68
N SER A 55 -21.23 -5.66 8.43
CA SER A 55 -20.72 -7.01 8.17
C SER A 55 -19.29 -7.22 8.68
N LEU A 56 -18.44 -6.19 8.60
CA LEU A 56 -17.08 -6.23 9.14
C LEU A 56 -17.11 -6.28 10.67
N GLU A 57 -17.90 -5.43 11.32
CA GLU A 57 -17.99 -5.32 12.78
C GLU A 57 -18.50 -6.61 13.45
N HIS A 58 -19.48 -7.28 12.85
CA HIS A 58 -20.09 -8.47 13.45
C HIS A 58 -19.59 -9.80 12.85
N GLY A 59 -18.85 -9.75 11.74
CA GLY A 59 -18.40 -10.94 11.00
C GLY A 59 -16.88 -11.15 10.96
N THR A 60 -16.11 -10.33 11.67
CA THR A 60 -14.62 -10.36 11.65
C THR A 60 -14.05 -10.50 13.06
N PRO A 61 -13.14 -11.47 13.32
CA PRO A 61 -12.66 -12.49 12.40
C PRO A 61 -13.74 -13.53 12.06
N ALA A 62 -13.83 -13.92 10.78
CA ALA A 62 -14.73 -14.97 10.32
C ALA A 62 -14.28 -16.37 10.77
N ARG A 63 -12.96 -16.57 10.94
CA ARG A 63 -12.35 -17.79 11.50
C ARG A 63 -11.15 -17.43 12.34
N GLU A 64 -10.80 -18.30 13.28
CA GLU A 64 -9.58 -18.14 14.07
C GLU A 64 -8.31 -18.31 13.22
N GLY A 65 -7.25 -17.62 13.63
CA GLY A 65 -5.95 -17.71 12.97
C GLY A 65 -5.22 -19.00 13.34
N ARG A 66 -4.75 -19.74 12.33
CA ARG A 66 -3.88 -20.90 12.51
C ARG A 66 -2.42 -20.48 12.53
N ARG A 67 -1.67 -20.87 13.56
CA ARG A 67 -0.22 -20.65 13.61
C ARG A 67 0.51 -21.56 12.62
N ILE A 68 1.52 -21.01 11.93
CA ILE A 68 2.44 -21.76 11.07
C ILE A 68 3.85 -21.43 11.55
N THR A 69 4.45 -22.36 12.29
CA THR A 69 5.74 -22.24 12.97
C THR A 69 6.57 -23.54 12.85
N ASP A 70 6.26 -24.34 11.83
CA ASP A 70 6.84 -25.67 11.58
C ASP A 70 8.19 -25.61 10.84
N GLN A 71 8.68 -24.40 10.55
CA GLN A 71 9.98 -24.15 9.93
C GLN A 71 10.82 -23.16 10.74
N PRO A 72 12.17 -23.25 10.68
CA PRO A 72 13.05 -22.33 11.38
C PRO A 72 12.73 -20.86 11.09
N ASP A 73 12.76 -20.04 12.13
CA ASP A 73 12.58 -18.58 12.06
C ASP A 73 11.22 -18.10 11.51
N LEU A 74 10.27 -19.01 11.30
CA LEU A 74 8.96 -18.71 10.76
C LEU A 74 7.94 -18.54 11.90
N ASP A 75 7.32 -17.37 11.98
CA ASP A 75 6.16 -17.11 12.84
C ASP A 75 5.06 -16.42 12.03
N LEU A 76 4.15 -17.25 11.51
CA LEU A 76 2.95 -16.77 10.84
C LEU A 76 1.70 -17.07 11.66
N LEU A 77 0.71 -16.18 11.53
CA LEU A 77 -0.68 -16.43 11.90
C LEU A 77 -1.54 -16.30 10.64
N TYR A 78 -2.21 -17.37 10.22
CA TYR A 78 -2.96 -17.42 8.97
C TYR A 78 -4.46 -17.58 9.21
N PHE A 79 -5.25 -16.61 8.75
CA PHE A 79 -6.70 -16.60 8.81
C PHE A 79 -7.27 -16.95 7.43
N GLN A 80 -8.09 -17.99 7.36
CA GLN A 80 -8.61 -18.52 6.10
C GLN A 80 -10.13 -18.81 6.16
N PRO A 81 -11.00 -17.78 6.08
CA PRO A 81 -10.67 -16.36 5.91
C PRO A 81 -10.76 -15.54 7.21
N TYR A 82 -10.18 -14.34 7.19
CA TYR A 82 -10.35 -13.31 8.24
C TYR A 82 -11.66 -12.54 8.06
N ILE A 83 -12.00 -12.17 6.83
CA ILE A 83 -13.27 -11.51 6.47
C ILE A 83 -14.09 -12.48 5.64
N THR A 84 -15.40 -12.55 5.85
CA THR A 84 -16.25 -13.45 5.05
C THR A 84 -16.13 -13.14 3.55
N ARG A 85 -16.24 -14.17 2.70
CA ARG A 85 -16.04 -14.02 1.26
C ARG A 85 -16.98 -12.98 0.62
N THR A 86 -18.22 -12.90 1.11
CA THR A 86 -19.21 -11.94 0.62
C THR A 86 -18.77 -10.51 0.94
N THR A 87 -18.44 -10.23 2.19
CA THR A 87 -17.96 -8.90 2.62
C THR A 87 -16.64 -8.53 1.94
N ALA A 88 -15.71 -9.49 1.80
CA ALA A 88 -14.42 -9.28 1.14
C ALA A 88 -14.57 -8.88 -0.34
N ASN A 89 -15.57 -9.43 -1.04
CA ASN A 89 -15.83 -9.10 -2.44
C ASN A 89 -16.42 -7.68 -2.61
N GLU A 90 -17.34 -7.28 -1.72
CA GLU A 90 -17.88 -5.91 -1.73
C GLU A 90 -16.81 -4.89 -1.36
N LEU A 91 -16.01 -5.19 -0.34
CA LEU A 91 -14.87 -4.37 0.06
C LEU A 91 -13.83 -4.24 -1.06
N PHE A 92 -13.54 -5.32 -1.80
CA PHE A 92 -12.67 -5.27 -2.97
C PHE A 92 -13.16 -4.27 -4.02
N LYS A 93 -14.45 -4.35 -4.40
CA LYS A 93 -15.03 -3.46 -5.42
C LYS A 93 -14.96 -2.00 -4.98
N PHE A 94 -15.38 -1.74 -3.74
CA PHE A 94 -15.35 -0.41 -3.13
C PHE A 94 -13.94 0.18 -3.15
N LEU A 95 -12.96 -0.50 -2.55
CA LEU A 95 -11.59 0.02 -2.45
C LEU A 95 -10.93 0.21 -3.81
N ARG A 96 -11.19 -0.69 -4.77
CA ARG A 96 -10.66 -0.57 -6.12
C ARG A 96 -11.20 0.67 -6.85
N ARG A 97 -12.49 0.95 -6.70
CA ARG A 97 -13.17 2.10 -7.32
C ARG A 97 -12.78 3.43 -6.68
N ASP A 98 -12.68 3.43 -5.35
CA ASP A 98 -12.73 4.66 -4.56
C ASP A 98 -11.39 5.12 -4.01
N LEU A 99 -10.35 4.27 -3.99
CA LEU A 99 -9.01 4.70 -3.62
C LEU A 99 -8.23 5.30 -4.81
N PRO A 100 -7.41 6.34 -4.57
CA PRO A 100 -6.44 6.80 -5.54
C PRO A 100 -5.23 5.85 -5.57
N PHE A 101 -4.80 5.47 -6.77
CA PHE A 101 -3.64 4.60 -6.98
C PHE A 101 -2.56 5.29 -7.80
N TYR A 102 -1.35 4.73 -7.77
CA TYR A 102 -0.17 5.23 -8.47
C TYR A 102 0.59 4.09 -9.13
N ARG A 103 1.30 4.39 -10.22
CA ARG A 103 2.39 3.56 -10.75
C ARG A 103 3.69 4.31 -10.56
N VAL A 104 4.38 3.98 -9.48
CA VAL A 104 5.65 4.62 -9.15
C VAL A 104 6.73 4.14 -10.10
N GLN A 105 7.50 5.09 -10.62
CA GLN A 105 8.73 4.85 -11.35
C GLN A 105 9.90 5.27 -10.47
N TYR A 106 10.90 4.41 -10.34
CA TYR A 106 12.10 4.73 -9.60
C TYR A 106 13.30 4.05 -10.23
N ASN A 107 14.47 4.66 -10.06
CA ASN A 107 15.71 4.09 -10.55
C ASN A 107 16.36 3.26 -9.44
N ILE A 108 16.89 2.10 -9.81
CA ILE A 108 17.78 1.33 -8.95
C ILE A 108 19.18 1.33 -9.57
N LYS A 109 20.21 1.52 -8.74
CA LYS A 109 21.60 1.31 -9.12
C LYS A 109 22.06 -0.03 -8.57
N ARG A 110 22.38 -0.99 -9.44
CA ARG A 110 22.94 -2.29 -9.07
C ARG A 110 24.19 -2.57 -9.90
N GLY A 111 25.34 -2.67 -9.23
CA GLY A 111 26.62 -2.95 -9.90
C GLY A 111 27.03 -1.88 -10.92
N GLY A 112 26.72 -0.61 -10.66
CA GLY A 112 27.05 0.51 -11.56
C GLY A 112 26.05 0.72 -12.72
N VAL A 113 25.08 -0.17 -12.89
CA VAL A 113 24.01 0.00 -13.90
C VAL A 113 22.78 0.60 -13.24
N GLU A 114 22.29 1.69 -13.81
CA GLU A 114 21.01 2.30 -13.44
C GLU A 114 19.89 1.65 -14.25
N THR A 115 18.86 1.17 -13.57
CA THR A 115 17.68 0.56 -14.19
C THR A 115 16.44 1.29 -13.71
N SER A 116 15.67 1.84 -14.64
CA SER A 116 14.36 2.39 -14.34
C SER A 116 13.36 1.26 -14.13
N ILE A 117 12.73 1.22 -12.96
CA ILE A 117 11.68 0.27 -12.62
C ILE A 117 10.36 1.00 -12.62
N ASN A 118 9.42 0.50 -13.43
CA ASN A 118 8.01 0.78 -13.26
C ASN A 118 7.41 -0.30 -12.35
N THR A 119 6.77 0.13 -11.25
CA THR A 119 6.09 -0.80 -10.35
C THR A 119 5.09 -1.65 -11.12
N PRO A 120 5.24 -2.99 -11.11
CA PRO A 120 4.40 -3.89 -11.92
C PRO A 120 3.05 -4.16 -11.23
N ARG A 121 2.52 -3.16 -10.53
CA ARG A 121 1.26 -3.15 -9.77
C ARG A 121 0.95 -1.70 -9.40
N TYR A 122 -0.31 -1.42 -9.14
CA TYR A 122 -0.75 -0.12 -8.62
C TYR A 122 -0.58 -0.07 -7.11
N THR A 123 -0.19 1.07 -6.56
CA THR A 123 0.03 1.23 -5.11
C THR A 123 -0.59 2.52 -4.59
N THR A 124 -0.91 2.55 -3.30
CA THR A 124 -1.20 3.78 -2.55
C THR A 124 -0.90 3.54 -1.08
N VAL A 125 -0.54 4.58 -0.34
CA VAL A 125 -0.20 4.47 1.08
C VAL A 125 -0.78 5.61 1.88
N PHE A 126 -1.17 5.29 3.10
CA PHE A 126 -1.69 6.23 4.09
C PHE A 126 -1.02 5.98 5.43
N GLY A 127 -0.91 7.04 6.24
CA GLY A 127 -0.30 7.01 7.55
C GLY A 127 0.96 7.86 7.65
N VAL A 128 1.49 7.86 8.87
CA VAL A 128 2.71 8.56 9.26
C VAL A 128 3.41 7.75 10.36
N ASP A 129 4.72 7.90 10.48
CA ASP A 129 5.51 7.25 11.53
C ASP A 129 5.12 7.72 12.94
N GLU A 130 5.54 6.97 13.95
CA GLU A 130 5.10 7.18 15.33
C GLU A 130 5.53 8.51 15.97
N THR A 131 6.41 9.28 15.32
CA THR A 131 6.82 10.60 15.83
C THR A 131 5.83 11.71 15.47
N ALA A 132 4.79 11.41 14.68
CA ALA A 132 3.73 12.35 14.33
C ALA A 132 2.34 11.67 14.34
N THR A 133 1.30 12.48 14.37
CA THR A 133 -0.09 12.01 14.30
C THR A 133 -0.97 13.07 13.65
N PHE A 134 -2.12 12.64 13.14
CA PHE A 134 -3.17 13.51 12.65
C PHE A 134 -4.21 13.71 13.76
N ILE A 135 -4.55 14.96 14.09
CA ILE A 135 -5.59 15.32 15.07
C ILE A 135 -6.49 16.43 14.51
N PRO A 136 -7.75 16.55 14.95
CA PRO A 136 -8.59 17.70 14.60
C PRO A 136 -7.90 19.04 14.94
N ARG A 137 -8.03 20.05 14.07
CA ARG A 137 -7.43 21.39 14.26
C ARG A 137 -7.67 21.98 15.67
N PRO A 138 -8.86 21.86 16.28
CA PRO A 138 -9.12 22.37 17.63
C PRO A 138 -8.26 21.73 18.74
N GLU A 139 -7.67 20.56 18.50
CA GLU A 139 -6.81 19.86 19.46
C GLU A 139 -5.33 20.21 19.30
N VAL A 140 -4.97 21.02 18.28
CA VAL A 140 -3.59 21.41 18.02
C VAL A 140 -3.12 22.40 19.08
N ASN A 141 -1.94 22.10 19.63
CA ASN A 141 -1.25 23.00 20.55
C ASN A 141 -0.45 24.03 19.75
N PHE A 142 -1.15 25.06 19.28
CA PHE A 142 -0.53 26.29 18.80
C PHE A 142 0.02 27.02 20.03
N LYS A 143 1.33 26.89 20.27
CA LYS A 143 2.01 27.79 21.20
C LYS A 143 1.77 29.24 20.73
N ASP A 144 1.71 30.19 21.67
CA ASP A 144 1.22 31.57 21.54
C ASP A 144 1.72 32.41 20.32
N ASP A 145 2.67 31.91 19.53
CA ASP A 145 3.30 32.58 18.39
C ASP A 145 2.81 32.10 17.00
N TYR A 146 1.83 31.19 16.91
CA TYR A 146 1.26 30.75 15.63
C TYR A 146 -0.03 31.52 15.33
N GLU A 147 -0.03 32.30 14.26
CA GLU A 147 -1.26 32.90 13.74
C GLU A 147 -2.15 31.81 13.15
N ASP A 148 -3.33 31.63 13.71
CA ASP A 148 -4.41 30.85 13.12
C ASP A 148 -4.78 31.50 11.78
N ASP A 149 -4.52 30.80 10.67
CA ASP A 149 -4.80 31.30 9.31
C ASP A 149 -6.31 31.43 9.01
N GLY A 150 -7.16 31.14 10.01
CA GLY A 150 -8.55 31.57 10.06
C GLY A 150 -9.46 30.91 9.03
N GLY A 151 -9.09 29.74 8.49
CA GLY A 151 -9.82 29.22 7.34
C GLY A 151 -9.63 27.76 7.00
N GLU A 152 -9.93 26.82 7.91
CA GLU A 152 -10.34 25.46 7.49
C GLU A 152 -11.41 24.89 8.45
N ASP A 153 -12.20 23.95 7.92
CA ASP A 153 -13.21 23.18 8.65
C ASP A 153 -12.61 22.59 9.95
N PRO A 154 -13.23 22.76 11.14
CA PRO A 154 -12.77 22.20 12.40
C PRO A 154 -12.54 20.67 12.39
N GLU A 155 -13.20 19.94 11.49
CA GLU A 155 -12.98 18.50 11.31
C GLU A 155 -11.72 18.17 10.49
N THR A 156 -11.06 19.18 9.91
CA THR A 156 -9.82 18.99 9.14
C THR A 156 -8.70 18.52 10.07
N LEU A 157 -8.08 17.41 9.70
CA LEU A 157 -6.98 16.84 10.46
C LEU A 157 -5.67 17.58 10.19
N ALA A 158 -5.04 18.09 11.23
CA ALA A 158 -3.70 18.67 11.18
C ALA A 158 -2.64 17.63 11.58
N LEU A 159 -1.50 17.68 10.91
CA LEU A 159 -0.35 16.83 11.23
C LEU A 159 0.50 17.50 12.32
N VAL A 160 0.67 16.81 13.45
CA VAL A 160 1.35 17.33 14.64
C VAL A 160 2.38 16.34 15.19
N ASN A 161 3.23 16.80 16.10
CA ASN A 161 4.08 15.93 16.90
C ASN A 161 3.23 15.01 17.79
N ALA A 162 3.53 13.71 17.80
CA ALA A 162 2.72 12.70 18.48
C ALA A 162 2.67 12.85 20.02
N THR A 163 3.64 13.54 20.62
CA THR A 163 3.73 13.70 22.08
C THR A 163 3.26 15.08 22.53
N SER A 164 3.61 16.14 21.81
CA SER A 164 3.33 17.52 22.23
C SER A 164 2.10 18.15 21.59
N ASN A 165 1.49 17.50 20.59
CA ASN A 165 0.42 18.04 19.73
C ASN A 165 0.76 19.39 19.07
N THR A 166 2.04 19.74 18.98
CA THR A 166 2.49 20.96 18.33
C THR A 166 2.66 20.74 16.82
N PRO A 167 2.46 21.77 15.98
CA PRO A 167 2.73 21.69 14.55
C PRO A 167 4.11 21.10 14.23
N ILE A 168 4.21 20.32 13.17
CA ILE A 168 5.50 19.82 12.67
C ILE A 168 6.11 20.80 11.67
N SER A 169 7.45 20.80 11.58
CA SER A 169 8.14 21.53 10.52
C SER A 169 7.71 21.01 9.14
N PRO A 170 7.40 21.89 8.17
CA PRO A 170 7.14 21.50 6.78
C PRO A 170 8.27 20.67 6.14
N SER A 171 9.52 20.87 6.60
CA SER A 171 10.70 20.14 6.12
C SER A 171 10.91 18.75 6.75
N LYS A 172 10.06 18.33 7.71
CA LYS A 172 10.23 17.04 8.41
C LYS A 172 10.11 15.85 7.47
N TYR A 173 9.24 15.95 6.47
CA TYR A 173 8.97 14.89 5.49
C TYR A 173 9.24 15.40 4.08
N GLN A 174 9.82 14.54 3.26
CA GLN A 174 10.06 14.83 1.84
C GLN A 174 8.76 14.79 1.03
N TYR A 175 7.80 13.99 1.48
CA TYR A 175 6.49 13.80 0.85
C TYR A 175 5.41 14.07 1.88
N THR A 176 4.33 14.73 1.46
CA THR A 176 3.19 15.07 2.32
C THR A 176 2.50 13.80 2.83
N PRO A 177 2.53 13.51 4.13
CA PRO A 177 1.82 12.36 4.67
C PRO A 177 0.30 12.53 4.56
N ARG A 178 -0.40 11.41 4.57
CA ARG A 178 -1.85 11.32 4.41
C ARG A 178 -2.45 10.65 5.65
N PRO A 179 -3.54 11.19 6.23
CA PRO A 179 -4.27 10.46 7.25
C PRO A 179 -4.78 9.14 6.69
N ILE A 180 -5.00 8.15 7.56
CA ILE A 180 -5.63 6.89 7.15
C ILE A 180 -7.13 7.17 7.00
N PRO A 181 -7.73 7.02 5.81
CA PRO A 181 -9.15 7.28 5.63
C PRO A 181 -9.96 6.27 6.45
N LYS A 182 -11.13 6.68 6.94
CA LYS A 182 -12.00 5.91 7.84
C LYS A 182 -12.37 4.54 7.26
N CYS A 183 -12.50 4.44 5.94
CA CYS A 183 -12.74 3.17 5.25
C CYS A 183 -11.60 2.13 5.42
N LEU A 184 -10.36 2.58 5.61
CA LEU A 184 -9.20 1.75 5.93
C LEU A 184 -8.91 1.70 7.44
N ASP A 185 -9.24 2.76 8.18
CA ASP A 185 -9.02 2.83 9.63
C ASP A 185 -9.88 1.83 10.41
N GLY A 186 -11.13 1.61 9.98
CA GLY A 186 -11.98 0.55 10.51
C GLY A 186 -11.32 -0.83 10.42
N LEU A 187 -10.73 -1.16 9.26
CA LEU A 187 -9.98 -2.40 9.06
C LEU A 187 -8.72 -2.45 9.93
N ARG A 188 -7.98 -1.35 10.02
CA ARG A 188 -6.79 -1.24 10.89
C ARG A 188 -7.14 -1.60 12.33
N ARG A 189 -8.21 -1.04 12.89
CA ARG A 189 -8.66 -1.31 14.27
C ARG A 189 -9.06 -2.78 14.49
N LEU A 190 -9.77 -3.39 13.54
CA LEU A 190 -10.08 -4.83 13.59
C LEU A 190 -8.80 -5.68 13.61
N VAL A 191 -7.83 -5.34 12.77
CA VAL A 191 -6.54 -6.04 12.69
C VAL A 191 -5.72 -5.83 13.97
N GLU A 192 -5.69 -4.63 14.55
CA GLU A 192 -5.06 -4.37 15.85
C GLU A 192 -5.67 -5.24 16.95
N SER A 193 -7.01 -5.36 16.97
CA SER A 193 -7.71 -6.21 17.94
C SER A 193 -7.35 -7.69 17.77
N ALA A 194 -7.27 -8.19 16.53
CA ALA A 194 -6.94 -9.59 16.26
C ALA A 194 -5.46 -9.96 16.49
N THR A 195 -4.55 -8.98 16.49
CA THR A 195 -3.10 -9.20 16.55
C THR A 195 -2.45 -8.71 17.84
N SER A 196 -3.16 -7.94 18.65
CA SER A 196 -2.63 -7.19 19.79
C SER A 196 -1.40 -6.32 19.43
N SER A 197 -1.33 -5.89 18.17
CA SER A 197 -0.26 -5.06 17.63
C SER A 197 -0.81 -3.70 17.21
N LYS A 198 0.05 -2.68 17.12
CA LYS A 198 -0.31 -1.35 16.65
C LYS A 198 0.22 -1.10 15.26
N TYR A 199 -0.57 -0.38 14.46
CA TYR A 199 -0.23 -0.02 13.09
C TYR A 199 -0.49 1.46 12.86
N ASN A 200 0.43 2.11 12.15
CA ASN A 200 0.32 3.53 11.77
C ASN A 200 0.48 3.76 10.26
N PHE A 201 0.71 2.69 9.49
CA PHE A 201 0.75 2.71 8.03
C PHE A 201 -0.18 1.66 7.42
N CYS A 202 -0.82 2.02 6.32
CA CYS A 202 -1.65 1.16 5.48
C CYS A 202 -1.17 1.26 4.02
N LEU A 203 -0.46 0.24 3.54
CA LEU A 203 -0.04 0.13 2.14
C LEU A 203 -1.03 -0.75 1.37
N VAL A 204 -1.66 -0.18 0.35
CA VAL A 204 -2.58 -0.90 -0.54
C VAL A 204 -1.88 -1.18 -1.86
N ASN A 205 -1.81 -2.45 -2.26
CA ASN A 205 -1.29 -2.88 -3.55
C ASN A 205 -2.44 -3.48 -4.37
N TYR A 206 -2.68 -2.95 -5.57
CA TYR A 206 -3.62 -3.50 -6.53
C TYR A 206 -2.88 -4.15 -7.70
N TYR A 207 -3.05 -5.47 -7.81
CA TYR A 207 -2.58 -6.30 -8.92
C TYR A 207 -3.75 -6.44 -9.89
N ALA A 208 -3.72 -5.71 -11.00
CA ALA A 208 -4.81 -5.66 -11.98
C ALA A 208 -5.03 -7.01 -12.67
N SER A 209 -3.96 -7.80 -12.84
CA SER A 209 -4.03 -9.11 -13.47
C SER A 209 -2.95 -10.08 -12.95
N GLY A 210 -2.94 -11.30 -13.48
CA GLY A 210 -1.86 -12.27 -13.28
C GLY A 210 -0.47 -11.81 -13.76
N ASN A 211 -0.38 -10.78 -14.60
CA ASN A 211 0.90 -10.23 -15.08
C ASN A 211 1.59 -9.33 -14.05
N ASP A 212 0.83 -8.83 -13.08
CA ASP A 212 1.33 -8.00 -11.99
C ASP A 212 1.98 -8.89 -10.92
N SER A 213 3.05 -8.40 -10.27
CA SER A 213 3.83 -9.22 -9.34
C SER A 213 4.60 -8.38 -8.32
N ILE A 214 5.20 -9.06 -7.36
CA ILE A 214 6.29 -8.50 -6.55
C ILE A 214 7.34 -9.59 -6.36
N ALA A 215 8.59 -9.24 -6.64
CA ALA A 215 9.72 -10.17 -6.51
C ALA A 215 9.95 -10.56 -5.04
N PHE A 216 10.80 -11.56 -4.81
CA PHE A 216 11.22 -11.93 -3.46
C PHE A 216 11.86 -10.75 -2.73
N HIS A 217 11.30 -10.40 -1.58
CA HIS A 217 11.77 -9.35 -0.67
C HIS A 217 11.40 -9.71 0.77
N SER A 218 11.91 -8.94 1.73
CA SER A 218 11.50 -8.98 3.13
C SER A 218 11.16 -7.56 3.55
N ASP A 219 10.25 -7.41 4.51
CA ASP A 219 9.99 -6.13 5.17
C ASP A 219 10.97 -6.00 6.36
N ASP A 220 12.27 -5.93 6.08
CA ASP A 220 13.35 -5.91 7.07
C ASP A 220 14.02 -4.53 7.23
N GLU A 221 13.33 -3.47 6.81
CA GLU A 221 13.82 -2.12 6.92
C GLU A 221 13.89 -1.66 8.38
N ARG A 222 14.99 -0.99 8.75
CA ARG A 222 15.23 -0.53 10.14
C ARG A 222 14.13 0.35 10.71
N PHE A 223 13.42 1.09 9.84
CA PHE A 223 12.31 1.95 10.25
C PHE A 223 11.07 1.19 10.71
N LEU A 224 11.05 -0.15 10.63
CA LEU A 224 9.99 -1.02 11.15
C LEU A 224 10.28 -1.56 12.56
N GLY A 225 11.46 -1.27 13.11
CA GLY A 225 11.93 -1.87 14.36
C GLY A 225 12.52 -3.28 14.18
N SER A 226 12.89 -3.93 15.29
CA SER A 226 13.68 -5.19 15.27
C SER A 226 12.87 -6.47 15.03
N SER A 227 11.55 -6.44 15.25
CA SER A 227 10.67 -7.60 15.09
C SER A 227 9.28 -7.13 14.68
N PRO A 228 9.13 -6.60 13.46
CA PRO A 228 7.86 -6.03 13.05
C PRO A 228 6.76 -7.09 12.98
N CYS A 229 5.57 -6.71 13.43
CA CYS A 229 4.34 -7.43 13.16
C CYS A 229 3.73 -6.84 11.89
N ILE A 230 3.66 -7.62 10.82
CA ILE A 230 3.14 -7.19 9.52
C ILE A 230 1.85 -7.95 9.25
N ALA A 231 0.73 -7.24 9.06
CA ALA A 231 -0.55 -7.85 8.73
C ALA A 231 -0.89 -7.64 7.26
N SER A 232 -1.16 -8.72 6.53
CA SER A 232 -1.40 -8.69 5.08
C SER A 232 -2.76 -9.31 4.76
N LEU A 233 -3.74 -8.48 4.43
CA LEU A 233 -5.11 -8.86 4.07
C LEU A 233 -5.27 -8.90 2.54
N SER A 234 -5.82 -10.00 2.02
CA SER A 234 -6.05 -10.23 0.59
C SER A 234 -7.52 -10.12 0.22
N LEU A 235 -7.83 -9.41 -0.86
CA LEU A 235 -9.18 -9.21 -1.39
C LEU A 235 -9.19 -9.42 -2.92
N GLY A 236 -10.29 -9.97 -3.45
CA GLY A 236 -10.43 -10.21 -4.90
C GLY A 236 -9.79 -11.52 -5.37
N GLY A 237 -9.10 -11.48 -6.51
CA GLY A 237 -8.54 -12.68 -7.16
C GLY A 237 -7.50 -13.41 -6.32
N GLU A 238 -7.58 -14.74 -6.28
CA GLU A 238 -6.64 -15.59 -5.55
C GLU A 238 -5.24 -15.55 -6.16
N ARG A 239 -4.21 -15.33 -5.33
CA ARG A 239 -2.81 -15.36 -5.73
C ARG A 239 -1.98 -16.21 -4.80
N GLU A 240 -1.00 -16.90 -5.38
CA GLU A 240 -0.03 -17.67 -4.62
C GLU A 240 0.93 -16.71 -3.91
N PHE A 241 0.99 -16.78 -2.59
CA PHE A 241 1.99 -16.13 -1.76
C PHE A 241 3.09 -17.14 -1.45
N VAL A 242 4.30 -16.81 -1.86
CA VAL A 242 5.43 -17.75 -1.84
C VAL A 242 6.50 -17.20 -0.92
N MET A 243 6.91 -18.00 0.06
CA MET A 243 8.00 -17.68 0.97
C MET A 243 9.16 -18.67 0.81
N LYS A 244 10.39 -18.17 0.98
CA LYS A 244 11.60 -19.00 1.06
C LYS A 244 12.56 -18.43 2.09
N HIS A 245 13.29 -19.30 2.78
CA HIS A 245 14.34 -18.87 3.69
C HIS A 245 15.46 -18.17 2.92
N LYS A 246 16.06 -17.14 3.50
CA LYS A 246 17.24 -16.46 2.97
C LYS A 246 18.41 -17.45 2.95
N PRO A 247 19.30 -17.38 1.95
CA PRO A 247 20.52 -18.17 1.99
C PRO A 247 21.32 -17.79 3.25
N PRO A 248 22.03 -18.75 3.89
CA PRO A 248 22.92 -18.42 4.99
C PRO A 248 23.89 -17.33 4.53
N SER A 249 24.08 -16.29 5.34
CA SER A 249 25.04 -15.25 5.03
C SER A 249 26.44 -15.86 5.04
N ASN A 250 27.12 -15.83 3.90
CA ASN A 250 28.55 -16.16 3.82
C ASN A 250 29.32 -14.98 4.43
N GLY A 251 29.37 -14.88 5.77
CA GLY A 251 29.97 -13.74 6.46
C GLY A 251 30.39 -14.03 7.89
N THR A 252 31.69 -14.31 8.05
CA THR A 252 32.49 -14.34 9.30
C THR A 252 31.91 -15.18 10.44
N GLN A 253 32.24 -16.47 10.44
CA GLN A 253 32.35 -17.23 11.68
C GLN A 253 33.41 -16.54 12.55
N THR A 254 32.99 -15.83 13.59
CA THR A 254 33.87 -15.52 14.72
C THR A 254 34.17 -16.85 15.43
N PRO A 255 35.43 -17.29 15.54
CA PRO A 255 35.76 -18.47 16.31
C PRO A 255 35.38 -18.20 17.77
N GLY A 256 34.33 -18.87 18.28
CA GLY A 256 33.99 -18.83 19.71
C GLY A 256 32.54 -18.51 20.07
N GLN A 257 31.66 -18.13 19.13
CA GLN A 257 30.22 -18.11 19.42
C GLN A 257 29.59 -19.44 18.99
N SER A 258 29.46 -20.34 19.96
CA SER A 258 28.60 -21.51 19.86
C SER A 258 27.15 -21.04 19.67
N HIS A 259 26.73 -20.93 18.41
CA HIS A 259 25.31 -21.06 18.09
C HIS A 259 24.85 -22.37 18.72
N VAL A 260 23.95 -22.27 19.69
CA VAL A 260 23.15 -23.40 20.16
C VAL A 260 22.32 -23.84 18.95
N THR A 261 22.92 -24.69 18.12
CA THR A 261 22.20 -25.46 17.13
C THR A 261 21.36 -26.41 17.94
N GLN A 262 20.06 -26.14 18.04
CA GLN A 262 19.13 -27.15 18.51
C GLN A 262 19.33 -28.38 17.61
N LYS A 263 19.87 -29.44 18.22
CA LYS A 263 20.03 -30.76 17.59
C LYS A 263 18.65 -31.23 17.12
N GLY A 264 18.40 -31.07 15.83
CA GLY A 264 17.14 -31.41 15.15
C GLY A 264 17.04 -30.87 13.71
N ALA A 265 17.81 -29.84 13.35
CA ALA A 265 17.76 -29.20 12.03
C ALA A 265 18.54 -29.95 10.94
N GLY A 266 18.03 -31.12 10.53
CA GLY A 266 18.58 -31.91 9.42
C GLY A 266 17.86 -31.68 8.08
N ARG A 267 16.85 -30.82 8.01
CA ARG A 267 16.10 -30.56 6.77
C ARG A 267 16.25 -29.09 6.37
N PRO A 268 16.68 -28.79 5.13
CA PRO A 268 16.66 -27.42 4.63
C PRO A 268 15.22 -26.89 4.69
N ALA A 269 15.07 -25.62 5.09
CA ALA A 269 13.77 -24.96 5.07
C ALA A 269 13.18 -25.04 3.66
N GLY A 270 11.99 -25.63 3.55
CA GLY A 270 11.28 -25.78 2.30
C GLY A 270 10.62 -24.48 1.88
N GLN A 271 10.42 -24.29 0.58
CA GLN A 271 9.59 -23.20 0.08
C GLN A 271 8.15 -23.39 0.60
N LEU A 272 7.59 -22.34 1.22
CA LEU A 272 6.20 -22.31 1.65
C LEU A 272 5.37 -21.62 0.56
N LYS A 273 4.24 -22.23 0.19
CA LYS A 273 3.32 -21.72 -0.82
C LYS A 273 1.92 -21.69 -0.23
N MET A 274 1.28 -20.51 -0.24
CA MET A 274 -0.05 -20.31 0.31
C MET A 274 -0.93 -19.64 -0.75
N PRO A 275 -1.98 -20.31 -1.27
CA PRO A 275 -2.98 -19.62 -2.06
C PRO A 275 -3.77 -18.68 -1.14
N LEU A 276 -3.69 -17.38 -1.38
CA LEU A 276 -4.43 -16.36 -0.63
C LEU A 276 -5.68 -15.97 -1.41
N ALA A 277 -6.84 -16.41 -0.93
CA ALA A 277 -8.15 -16.09 -1.49
C ALA A 277 -8.70 -14.76 -0.93
N SER A 278 -9.81 -14.29 -1.52
CA SER A 278 -10.52 -13.11 -1.04
C SER A 278 -10.99 -13.30 0.41
N GLY A 279 -10.55 -12.41 1.30
CA GLY A 279 -10.84 -12.42 2.73
C GLY A 279 -9.75 -13.06 3.59
N ASP A 280 -8.74 -13.71 3.01
CA ASP A 280 -7.64 -14.33 3.75
C ASP A 280 -6.66 -13.27 4.30
N MET A 281 -6.11 -13.51 5.49
CA MET A 281 -5.12 -12.63 6.11
C MET A 281 -3.94 -13.42 6.66
N VAL A 282 -2.73 -12.99 6.35
CA VAL A 282 -1.47 -13.52 6.90
C VAL A 282 -0.82 -12.47 7.78
N ILE A 283 -0.48 -12.83 9.01
CA ILE A 283 0.37 -12.03 9.89
C ILE A 283 1.76 -12.64 9.88
N MET A 284 2.80 -11.82 9.71
CA MET A 284 4.20 -12.21 9.77
C MET A 284 4.87 -11.51 10.96
N ARG A 285 5.52 -12.26 11.85
CA ARG A 285 6.08 -11.74 13.11
C ARG A 285 7.46 -12.31 13.43
N GLY A 286 8.01 -11.90 14.56
CA GLY A 286 9.25 -12.46 15.12
C GLY A 286 10.42 -12.26 14.16
N SER A 287 11.21 -13.30 13.96
CA SER A 287 12.37 -13.29 13.07
C SER A 287 12.02 -13.54 11.60
N THR A 288 10.73 -13.63 11.24
CA THR A 288 10.29 -13.95 9.87
C THR A 288 10.88 -13.00 8.84
N GLN A 289 10.76 -11.68 9.03
CA GLN A 289 11.28 -10.73 8.02
C GLN A 289 12.82 -10.74 7.95
N ALA A 290 13.49 -11.03 9.06
CA ALA A 290 14.95 -11.14 9.09
C ALA A 290 15.46 -12.34 8.28
N ASN A 291 14.71 -13.46 8.25
CA ASN A 291 15.19 -14.73 7.73
C ASN A 291 14.43 -15.27 6.50
N TRP A 292 13.25 -14.74 6.18
CA TRP A 292 12.40 -15.21 5.09
C TRP A 292 12.11 -14.12 4.07
N LEU A 293 12.24 -14.47 2.81
CA LEU A 293 11.78 -13.67 1.67
C LEU A 293 10.38 -14.13 1.28
N HIS A 294 9.55 -13.20 0.81
CA HIS A 294 8.22 -13.48 0.28
C HIS A 294 7.96 -12.77 -1.06
N SER A 295 7.04 -13.31 -1.86
CA SER A 295 6.73 -12.81 -3.21
C SER A 295 5.29 -13.13 -3.63
N ILE A 296 4.81 -12.39 -4.63
CA ILE A 296 3.62 -12.74 -5.43
C ILE A 296 4.09 -12.93 -6.88
N PRO A 297 4.28 -14.17 -7.36
CA PRO A 297 4.77 -14.43 -8.71
C PRO A 297 3.70 -14.12 -9.77
N LYS A 298 4.14 -13.87 -11.00
CA LYS A 298 3.24 -13.77 -12.16
C LYS A 298 2.52 -15.10 -12.38
N ARG A 299 1.27 -15.05 -12.82
CA ARG A 299 0.44 -16.21 -13.17
C ARG A 299 0.21 -16.24 -14.68
N LYS A 300 0.44 -17.38 -15.33
CA LYS A 300 0.15 -17.57 -16.76
C LYS A 300 -1.36 -17.39 -17.00
N ALA A 301 -1.72 -16.74 -18.10
CA ALA A 301 -3.11 -16.59 -18.53
C ALA A 301 -3.75 -17.98 -18.74
N GLY A 302 -4.99 -18.18 -18.25
CA GLY A 302 -5.76 -19.42 -18.46
C GLY A 302 -6.13 -20.21 -17.19
N GLY A 303 -5.50 -19.92 -16.04
CA GLY A 303 -6.03 -20.39 -14.75
C GLY A 303 -7.04 -19.37 -14.23
N GLY A 304 -8.32 -19.74 -14.06
CA GLY A 304 -9.45 -18.83 -13.79
C GLY A 304 -9.27 -17.77 -12.67
N GLY A 305 -8.28 -17.92 -11.78
CA GLY A 305 -7.90 -16.91 -10.79
C GLY A 305 -7.00 -15.76 -11.28
N GLY A 306 -6.58 -15.71 -12.56
CA GLY A 306 -5.73 -14.66 -13.12
C GLY A 306 -6.48 -13.50 -13.83
N ILE A 307 -7.80 -13.64 -13.98
CA ILE A 307 -8.68 -12.66 -14.67
C ILE A 307 -9.14 -11.56 -13.72
N GLN A 308 -9.45 -11.92 -12.47
CA GLN A 308 -9.90 -10.97 -11.46
C GLN A 308 -8.71 -10.32 -10.77
N GLY A 309 -8.69 -8.99 -10.70
CA GLY A 309 -7.67 -8.23 -9.96
C GLY A 309 -7.67 -8.56 -8.46
N ARG A 310 -6.54 -8.31 -7.79
CA ARG A 310 -6.34 -8.55 -6.36
C ARG A 310 -5.91 -7.26 -5.66
N ILE A 311 -6.56 -6.93 -4.55
CA ILE A 311 -6.07 -5.95 -3.59
C ILE A 311 -5.38 -6.65 -2.44
N ASN A 312 -4.26 -6.10 -2.00
CA ASN A 312 -3.55 -6.48 -0.80
C ASN A 312 -3.37 -5.25 0.09
N ILE A 313 -3.86 -5.32 1.31
CA ILE A 313 -3.69 -4.26 2.32
C ILE A 313 -2.67 -4.75 3.34
N THR A 314 -1.52 -4.08 3.41
CA THR A 314 -0.49 -4.40 4.38
C THR A 314 -0.41 -3.31 5.46
N PHE A 315 -0.71 -3.68 6.69
CA PHE A 315 -0.58 -2.81 7.86
C PHE A 315 0.79 -2.97 8.49
N ARG A 316 1.42 -1.82 8.79
CA ARG A 316 2.78 -1.75 9.35
C ARG A 316 2.88 -0.66 10.41
N ARG A 317 3.96 -0.72 11.21
CA ARG A 317 4.34 0.32 12.16
C ARG A 317 5.70 0.89 11.78
N ALA A 318 5.74 2.11 11.28
CA ALA A 318 6.98 2.84 11.09
C ALA A 318 7.33 3.60 12.38
N VAL A 319 8.57 3.46 12.84
CA VAL A 319 9.04 4.03 14.11
C VAL A 319 9.82 5.34 13.96
N VAL A 320 10.19 5.72 12.73
CA VAL A 320 10.97 6.94 12.46
C VAL A 320 10.57 7.59 11.13
N PRO A 321 10.84 8.90 10.95
CA PRO A 321 10.48 9.64 9.72
C PRO A 321 11.02 9.06 8.42
N ALA A 322 12.16 8.36 8.46
CA ALA A 322 12.72 7.67 7.30
C ALA A 322 11.75 6.61 6.72
N GLY A 323 10.92 5.99 7.57
CA GLY A 323 9.88 5.06 7.12
C GLY A 323 8.77 5.77 6.35
N THR A 324 8.32 6.93 6.83
CA THR A 324 7.37 7.78 6.12
C THR A 324 7.90 8.14 4.73
N ASN A 325 9.10 8.70 4.66
CA ASN A 325 9.70 9.08 3.37
C ASN A 325 9.85 7.88 2.43
N ASN A 326 10.29 6.72 2.94
CA ASN A 326 10.42 5.51 2.14
C ASN A 326 9.07 5.05 1.55
N TYR A 327 8.04 4.93 2.38
CA TYR A 327 6.73 4.48 1.92
C TYR A 327 6.14 5.40 0.85
N TYR A 328 6.17 6.72 1.07
CA TYR A 328 5.64 7.65 0.07
C TYR A 328 6.48 7.66 -1.20
N ASN A 329 7.81 7.64 -1.11
CA ASN A 329 8.69 7.61 -2.28
C ASN A 329 8.40 6.42 -3.21
N TYR A 330 8.25 5.22 -2.65
CA TYR A 330 8.15 3.99 -3.45
C TYR A 330 6.72 3.53 -3.74
N ASN A 331 5.70 4.15 -3.14
CA ASN A 331 4.30 3.73 -3.32
C ASN A 331 3.35 4.84 -3.81
N VAL A 332 3.81 6.10 -3.84
CA VAL A 332 3.10 7.24 -4.43
C VAL A 332 4.04 8.01 -5.38
N GLY A 333 5.19 8.45 -4.88
CA GLY A 333 6.17 9.24 -5.61
C GLY A 333 5.58 10.56 -6.11
N CYS A 334 6.13 11.07 -7.21
CA CYS A 334 5.59 12.23 -7.94
C CYS A 334 4.71 11.80 -9.13
N GLY A 335 4.17 10.57 -9.09
CA GLY A 335 3.46 9.97 -10.21
C GLY A 335 2.02 10.48 -10.35
N ARG A 336 1.46 10.29 -11.55
CA ARG A 336 0.06 10.59 -11.86
C ARG A 336 -0.90 9.68 -11.08
N VAL A 337 -2.10 10.18 -10.80
CA VAL A 337 -3.14 9.44 -10.08
C VAL A 337 -3.89 8.53 -11.07
N TRP A 338 -4.14 7.29 -10.65
CA TRP A 338 -4.91 6.29 -11.39
C TRP A 338 -6.14 5.89 -10.58
N ARG A 339 -7.27 5.72 -11.24
CA ARG A 339 -8.49 5.19 -10.64
C ARG A 339 -9.13 4.12 -11.53
N TRP A 340 -9.87 3.21 -10.92
CA TRP A 340 -10.61 2.21 -11.66
C TRP A 340 -11.82 2.84 -12.34
N ASP A 341 -11.95 2.62 -13.65
CA ASP A 341 -13.13 2.97 -14.42
C ASP A 341 -13.97 1.71 -14.66
N GLU A 342 -15.21 1.70 -14.18
CA GLU A 342 -16.10 0.55 -14.35
C GLU A 342 -16.61 0.37 -15.79
N GLY A 343 -16.75 1.46 -16.54
CA GLY A 343 -17.21 1.42 -17.93
C GLY A 343 -16.14 0.88 -18.87
N VAL A 344 -14.88 1.22 -18.64
CA VAL A 344 -13.73 0.69 -19.40
C VAL A 344 -13.29 -0.67 -18.86
N GLY A 345 -13.44 -0.91 -17.56
CA GLY A 345 -13.01 -2.15 -16.91
C GLY A 345 -11.51 -2.23 -16.67
N GLU A 346 -10.85 -1.08 -16.50
CA GLU A 346 -9.41 -0.98 -16.21
C GLU A 346 -9.06 0.24 -15.35
N MET A 347 -7.78 0.35 -14.96
CA MET A 347 -7.27 1.55 -14.31
C MET A 347 -7.00 2.61 -15.36
N VAL A 348 -7.60 3.79 -15.20
CA VAL A 348 -7.38 4.95 -16.05
C VAL A 348 -6.61 6.03 -15.29
N GLU A 349 -5.70 6.70 -15.98
CA GLU A 349 -5.01 7.86 -15.45
C GLU A 349 -5.98 9.03 -15.35
N GLN A 350 -6.02 9.68 -14.18
CA GLN A 350 -6.77 10.92 -14.01
C GLN A 350 -5.94 12.05 -14.60
N ARG A 351 -6.48 12.71 -15.63
CA ARG A 351 -5.92 13.93 -16.20
C ARG A 351 -6.42 15.13 -15.41
N ASP A 352 -5.54 16.09 -15.17
CA ASP A 352 -5.90 17.34 -14.51
C ASP A 352 -6.85 18.12 -15.42
N LYS A 353 -7.90 18.70 -14.82
CA LYS A 353 -8.95 19.44 -15.57
C LYS A 353 -8.39 20.69 -16.27
N GLU A 354 -7.22 21.18 -15.87
CA GLU A 354 -6.52 22.30 -16.50
C GLU A 354 -5.93 21.92 -17.86
N GLU A 355 -5.33 20.72 -18.01
CA GLU A 355 -4.82 20.24 -19.31
C GLU A 355 -5.95 20.00 -20.35
N GLU A 356 -7.18 19.73 -19.90
CA GLU A 356 -8.36 19.63 -20.79
C GLU A 356 -8.91 20.99 -21.23
N LYS A 357 -8.70 22.06 -20.45
CA LYS A 357 -9.03 23.43 -20.85
C LYS A 357 -8.08 23.92 -21.93
N ASP A 358 -6.77 23.73 -21.76
CA ASP A 358 -5.76 24.15 -22.74
C ASP A 358 -5.94 23.43 -24.09
N LYS A 359 -6.39 22.17 -24.09
CA LYS A 359 -6.72 21.43 -25.33
C LYS A 359 -8.05 21.84 -25.97
N LYS A 360 -8.98 22.40 -25.20
CA LYS A 360 -10.23 22.97 -25.75
C LYS A 360 -10.00 24.36 -26.29
N GLU A 361 -9.26 25.21 -25.57
CA GLU A 361 -8.89 26.55 -26.02
C GLU A 361 -7.91 26.52 -27.21
N GLY A 362 -6.96 25.57 -27.23
CA GLY A 362 -6.09 25.33 -28.39
C GLY A 362 -6.81 24.75 -29.61
N LYS A 363 -8.00 24.15 -29.45
CA LYS A 363 -8.85 23.71 -30.59
C LYS A 363 -9.87 24.76 -31.04
N GLU A 364 -10.15 25.76 -30.22
CA GLU A 364 -10.96 26.92 -30.60
C GLU A 364 -10.10 28.04 -31.21
N GLY A 365 -8.81 28.16 -30.83
CA GLY A 365 -7.85 29.08 -31.44
C GLY A 365 -7.43 28.73 -32.87
N ASP A 366 -7.47 27.45 -33.26
CA ASP A 366 -7.09 26.99 -34.61
C ASP A 366 -8.24 27.03 -35.65
N LYS A 367 -9.36 27.71 -35.33
CA LYS A 367 -10.50 27.89 -36.26
C LYS A 367 -10.79 29.34 -36.67
N GLU A 368 -10.02 30.31 -36.17
CA GLU A 368 -10.08 31.70 -36.64
C GLU A 368 -8.69 32.15 -37.09
N GLY A 369 -8.29 31.72 -38.29
CA GLY A 369 -7.01 32.12 -38.86
C GLY A 369 -6.72 31.47 -40.20
N ASP A 370 -7.69 31.45 -41.11
CA ASP A 370 -7.41 31.12 -42.51
C ASP A 370 -8.35 31.92 -43.41
N LYS A 371 -7.90 33.12 -43.80
CA LYS A 371 -8.29 33.83 -45.03
C LYS A 371 -7.36 35.03 -45.27
N GLU A 372 -6.82 35.03 -46.50
CA GLU A 372 -6.16 36.15 -47.22
C GLU A 372 -4.74 36.49 -46.74
N GLU A 373 -3.70 36.64 -47.56
CA GLU A 373 -3.61 36.86 -49.01
C GLU A 373 -2.19 36.53 -49.53
N ASP A 374 -2.11 36.20 -50.82
CA ASP A 374 -0.89 35.92 -51.60
C ASP A 374 -0.07 37.19 -51.95
N LYS A 375 1.21 36.92 -52.30
CA LYS A 375 2.17 37.68 -53.15
C LYS A 375 3.15 38.63 -52.45
N GLU A 376 4.43 38.26 -52.48
CA GLU A 376 5.40 38.85 -53.42
C GLU A 376 6.71 38.02 -53.48
N GLU A 377 7.21 37.82 -54.69
CA GLU A 377 8.54 37.27 -55.02
C GLU A 377 9.62 38.35 -54.79
N ASN A 378 10.84 38.00 -54.36
CA ASN A 378 11.98 37.85 -55.28
C ASN A 378 13.34 37.68 -54.54
N GLU A 379 14.11 36.70 -55.02
CA GLU A 379 15.58 36.56 -55.18
C GLU A 379 16.61 37.05 -54.13
N GLY A 380 17.58 36.15 -53.86
CA GLY A 380 18.90 36.49 -53.30
C GLY A 380 19.69 35.25 -52.84
N GLU A 381 20.47 34.65 -53.74
CA GLU A 381 21.55 33.70 -53.42
C GLU A 381 22.68 34.39 -52.65
N ASP A 382 23.32 33.72 -51.67
CA ASP A 382 24.79 33.57 -51.64
C ASP A 382 25.25 32.53 -50.59
N GLU A 383 26.33 31.84 -50.93
CA GLU A 383 27.05 30.83 -50.15
C GLU A 383 27.99 31.48 -49.11
N GLY A 384 28.36 30.74 -48.05
CA GLY A 384 29.41 31.20 -47.14
C GLY A 384 29.65 30.31 -45.93
N GLU A 385 30.66 29.44 -46.03
CA GLU A 385 31.35 28.76 -44.94
C GLU A 385 31.91 29.77 -43.91
N ASN A 386 31.88 29.49 -42.61
CA ASN A 386 33.10 29.37 -41.79
C ASN A 386 32.88 28.95 -40.32
N GLU A 387 33.74 28.02 -39.91
CA GLU A 387 34.50 27.90 -38.66
C GLU A 387 34.02 28.55 -37.33
N GLY A 388 33.75 27.66 -36.36
CA GLY A 388 34.46 27.51 -35.08
C GLY A 388 34.63 28.69 -34.11
N VAL A 389 34.11 28.56 -32.88
CA VAL A 389 34.74 29.03 -31.65
C VAL A 389 34.41 28.10 -30.47
N ASP A 390 35.43 27.92 -29.64
CA ASP A 390 35.61 27.16 -28.41
C ASP A 390 34.63 27.39 -27.23
N LYS A 391 34.53 26.33 -26.43
CA LYS A 391 34.57 26.23 -24.95
C LYS A 391 33.81 27.27 -24.10
N GLU A 392 32.91 26.73 -23.30
CA GLU A 392 32.87 27.08 -21.87
C GLU A 392 32.65 25.80 -21.03
N GLU A 393 33.65 25.49 -20.21
CA GLU A 393 33.56 24.55 -19.11
C GLU A 393 32.66 25.14 -18.02
N GLU A 394 31.66 24.39 -17.58
CA GLU A 394 31.10 24.62 -16.24
C GLU A 394 31.14 23.30 -15.44
N ARG A 395 31.76 23.41 -14.28
CA ARG A 395 32.19 22.33 -13.39
C ARG A 395 31.43 22.51 -12.07
N VAL A 396 31.04 21.37 -11.47
CA VAL A 396 30.61 21.16 -10.05
C VAL A 396 29.15 21.58 -9.79
N GLU A 397 28.22 20.75 -9.30
CA GLU A 397 28.27 19.93 -8.08
C GLU A 397 27.79 18.47 -8.22
N GLU A 398 28.70 17.58 -7.86
CA GLU A 398 28.52 16.15 -7.67
C GLU A 398 27.98 15.91 -6.23
N ILE A 399 26.66 15.78 -6.07
CA ILE A 399 26.07 15.34 -4.79
C ILE A 399 26.27 13.82 -4.67
N LYS A 400 27.25 13.44 -3.86
CA LYS A 400 27.68 12.07 -3.58
C LYS A 400 26.58 11.27 -2.87
N ASP A 401 25.98 10.36 -3.61
CA ASP A 401 25.03 9.35 -3.14
C ASP A 401 25.77 8.11 -2.58
N THR A 402 26.59 8.29 -1.54
CA THR A 402 27.47 7.21 -1.01
C THR A 402 27.60 7.15 0.52
N THR A 403 26.71 7.77 1.29
CA THR A 403 26.83 7.83 2.76
C THR A 403 25.71 7.11 3.51
N TYR A 404 25.20 5.98 3.01
CA TYR A 404 24.33 5.13 3.84
C TYR A 404 24.65 3.63 3.85
N MET A 405 25.67 3.17 3.11
CA MET A 405 26.12 1.78 3.15
C MET A 405 27.53 1.58 3.72
N SER A 406 28.23 2.65 4.09
CA SER A 406 29.61 2.61 4.62
C SER A 406 29.73 2.91 6.13
N LEU A 407 28.67 3.38 6.81
CA LEU A 407 28.66 3.58 8.28
C LEU A 407 28.14 2.37 9.08
N LEU A 408 28.18 1.16 8.50
CA LEU A 408 27.78 -0.08 9.16
C LEU A 408 28.93 -1.05 9.48
N LYS A 409 30.20 -0.60 9.42
CA LYS A 409 31.37 -1.46 9.72
C LYS A 409 32.46 -0.89 10.63
N ALA A 410 32.24 0.22 11.34
CA ALA A 410 33.23 0.70 12.32
C ALA A 410 32.56 1.13 13.63
N GLY A 411 32.58 0.25 14.63
CA GLY A 411 32.03 0.52 15.96
C GLY A 411 32.26 -0.63 16.94
N GLY A 412 33.45 -1.24 16.93
CA GLY A 412 33.86 -2.16 17.97
C GLY A 412 34.30 -1.38 19.21
N VAL A 413 33.42 -1.23 20.19
CA VAL A 413 33.79 -0.70 21.51
C VAL A 413 34.42 -1.83 22.31
N LYS A 414 35.74 -1.72 22.54
CA LYS A 414 36.46 -2.50 23.56
C LYS A 414 36.04 -1.98 24.93
N THR A 415 35.43 -2.85 25.75
CA THR A 415 35.28 -2.63 27.18
C THR A 415 36.62 -2.92 27.87
N THR A 416 37.27 -1.90 28.43
CA THR A 416 38.35 -2.09 29.40
C THR A 416 37.76 -1.98 30.80
N SER A 417 37.76 -3.11 31.51
CA SER A 417 37.64 -3.20 32.96
C SER A 417 38.76 -2.43 33.64
N HIS A 418 38.45 -1.56 34.61
CA HIS A 418 39.32 -1.25 35.74
C HIS A 418 38.43 -1.10 36.96
N GLY A 419 38.68 -1.91 37.98
CA GLY A 419 38.03 -1.79 39.28
C GLY A 419 38.63 -0.64 40.08
N HIS A 420 37.80 -0.04 40.92
CA HIS A 420 37.99 -0.09 42.37
C HIS A 420 36.67 0.16 43.09
#